data_AF-A0A3R7RP46-F1
#
_entry.id   AF-A0A3R7RP46-F1
#
_cell.length_a   1.000
_cell.length_b   1.000
_cell.length_c   1.000
_cell.angle_alpha   90.00
_cell.angle_beta   90.00
_cell.angle_gamma   90.00
#
_symmetry.space_group_name_H-M   'P 1'
#
loop_
_entity.id
_entity.type
_entity.pdbx_description
1 polymer ?
#
loop_
_entity_poly.entity_id
_entity_poly.type
_entity_poly.pdbx_seq_one_letter_code
_entity_poly.pdbx_strand_id
1 'polypeptide(L)'
;MSKWSKKTFIEHLNQTCENDVAMNCIELVDFSEKTSDEVSWGSGEDFGTMTFRCDSDYGLLPLFRLSSNGKINLQLNFLRGKKLHKQVLDDMIIKFESNFLREYDPDSYPSDSYEPVEDLICTHNQLETFMRTIEGCTYRLKQ
;
A
#
# COMPACT_ATOMS: atom_id res chain seq x y z
N MET A 1 5.94 9.39 22.31
CA MET A 1 5.65 9.63 20.89
C MET A 1 4.15 9.64 20.67
N SER A 2 3.61 10.68 20.04
CA SER A 2 2.20 10.74 19.66
C SER A 2 1.91 9.71 18.57
N LYS A 3 0.73 9.08 18.66
CA LYS A 3 0.22 8.21 17.60
C LYS A 3 -0.24 9.09 16.44
N TRP A 4 0.08 8.72 15.21
CA TRP A 4 -0.43 9.42 14.04
C TRP A 4 -1.94 9.19 13.89
N SER A 5 -2.60 10.15 13.25
CA SER A 5 -4.01 10.07 12.87
C SER A 5 -4.14 10.46 11.40
N LYS A 6 -5.28 10.15 10.78
CA LYS A 6 -5.58 10.63 9.43
C LYS A 6 -5.34 12.13 9.27
N LYS A 7 -5.83 12.92 10.24
CA LYS A 7 -5.69 14.38 10.22
C LYS A 7 -4.23 14.80 10.18
N THR A 8 -3.43 14.35 11.16
CA THR A 8 -2.02 14.74 11.25
C THR A 8 -1.20 14.22 10.08
N PHE A 9 -1.54 13.04 9.55
CA PHE A 9 -0.88 12.45 8.38
C PHE A 9 -1.14 13.25 7.11
N ILE A 10 -2.40 13.64 6.85
CA ILE A 10 -2.76 14.45 5.67
C ILE A 10 -2.17 15.86 5.78
N GLU A 11 -2.18 16.47 6.97
CA GLU A 11 -1.52 17.76 7.21
C GLU A 11 -0.03 17.69 6.85
N HIS A 12 0.67 16.64 7.26
CA HIS A 12 2.08 16.45 6.93
C HIS A 12 2.32 16.16 5.43
N LEU A 13 1.47 15.36 4.78
CA LEU A 13 1.56 15.13 3.33
C LEU A 13 1.51 16.44 2.54
N ASN A 14 0.53 17.29 2.84
CA ASN A 14 0.35 18.57 2.15
C ASN A 14 1.50 19.56 2.41
N GLN A 15 2.29 19.36 3.48
CA GLN A 15 3.46 20.17 3.79
C GLN A 15 4.75 19.68 3.13
N THR A 16 4.82 18.39 2.80
CA THR A 16 6.09 17.73 2.42
C THR A 16 6.13 17.17 1.01
N CYS A 17 4.97 16.97 0.38
CA CYS A 17 4.88 16.40 -0.96
C CYS A 17 4.38 17.43 -1.98
N GLU A 18 4.75 17.21 -3.24
CA GLU A 18 4.10 17.87 -4.38
C GLU A 18 2.60 17.57 -4.39
N ASN A 19 1.82 18.47 -4.99
CA ASN A 19 0.37 18.45 -4.86
C ASN A 19 -0.27 17.18 -5.43
N ASP A 20 0.23 16.70 -6.56
CA ASP A 20 -0.22 15.46 -7.22
C ASP A 20 0.12 14.21 -6.39
N VAL A 21 1.32 14.14 -5.83
CA VAL A 21 1.73 13.07 -4.92
C VAL A 21 0.87 13.06 -3.66
N ALA A 22 0.63 14.23 -3.07
CA ALA A 22 -0.25 14.38 -1.92
C ALA A 22 -1.68 13.94 -2.24
N MET A 23 -2.24 14.32 -3.39
CA MET A 23 -3.57 13.91 -3.84
C MET A 23 -3.66 12.38 -4.00
N ASN A 24 -2.69 11.75 -4.67
CA ASN A 24 -2.65 10.29 -4.82
C ASN A 24 -2.60 9.60 -3.44
N CYS A 25 -1.76 10.10 -2.52
CA CYS A 25 -1.67 9.55 -1.16
C CYS A 25 -2.98 9.72 -0.38
N ILE A 26 -3.64 10.87 -0.47
CA ILE A 26 -4.92 11.14 0.20
C ILE A 26 -6.01 10.19 -0.34
N GLU A 27 -6.06 10.00 -1.65
CA GLU A 27 -7.02 9.07 -2.27
C GLU A 27 -6.78 7.62 -1.80
N LEU A 28 -5.53 7.20 -1.68
CA LEU A 28 -5.20 5.89 -1.11
C LEU A 28 -5.57 5.77 0.38
N VAL A 29 -5.43 6.84 1.17
CA VAL A 29 -5.90 6.86 2.57
C VAL A 29 -7.43 6.73 2.63
N ASP A 30 -8.15 7.49 1.81
CA ASP A 30 -9.62 7.44 1.75
C ASP A 30 -10.12 6.08 1.24
N PHE A 31 -9.43 5.49 0.26
CA PHE A 31 -9.65 4.12 -0.17
C PHE A 31 -9.46 3.14 0.99
N SER A 32 -8.34 3.24 1.71
CA SER A 32 -8.01 2.35 2.82
C SER A 32 -9.07 2.38 3.92
N GLU A 33 -9.56 3.56 4.30
CA GLU A 33 -10.62 3.66 5.31
C GLU A 33 -11.96 3.05 4.87
N LYS A 34 -12.22 3.00 3.56
CA LYS A 34 -13.47 2.46 3.01
C LYS A 34 -13.42 0.95 2.79
N THR A 35 -12.26 0.42 2.40
CA THR A 35 -12.16 -0.94 1.83
C THR A 35 -11.32 -1.91 2.64
N SER A 36 -10.46 -1.42 3.54
CA SER A 36 -9.70 -2.29 4.44
C SER A 36 -10.57 -2.84 5.57
N ASP A 37 -10.17 -3.98 6.14
CA ASP A 37 -10.77 -4.47 7.39
C ASP A 37 -10.19 -3.72 8.60
N GLU A 38 -8.93 -3.29 8.49
CA GLU A 38 -8.30 -2.43 9.50
C GLU A 38 -7.30 -1.45 8.87
N VAL A 39 -7.41 -0.18 9.24
CA VAL A 39 -6.36 0.83 9.05
C VAL A 39 -5.61 1.04 10.35
N SER A 40 -4.30 0.76 10.34
CA SER A 40 -3.44 1.02 11.50
C SER A 40 -2.51 2.21 11.26
N TRP A 41 -2.49 3.16 12.19
CA TRP A 41 -1.62 4.32 12.19
C TRP A 41 -0.39 4.09 13.07
N GLY A 42 0.79 4.37 12.53
CA GLY A 42 2.05 4.21 13.23
C GLY A 42 2.31 5.27 14.31
N SER A 43 3.46 5.12 14.96
CA SER A 43 4.03 6.08 15.91
C SER A 43 5.41 6.50 15.41
N GLY A 44 5.70 7.79 15.42
CA GLY A 44 6.99 8.34 14.97
C GLY A 44 6.97 9.86 15.06
N GLU A 45 8.14 10.49 15.03
CA GLU A 45 8.27 11.94 15.14
C GLU A 45 8.49 12.60 13.76
N ASP A 46 9.26 11.96 12.88
CA ASP A 46 9.66 12.55 11.60
C ASP A 46 8.60 12.46 10.50
N PHE A 47 7.89 11.32 10.43
CA PHE A 47 6.80 11.13 9.47
C PHE A 47 5.83 10.08 10.01
N GLY A 48 4.58 10.19 9.56
CA GLY A 48 3.52 9.25 9.86
C GLY A 48 3.54 8.05 8.93
N THR A 49 3.01 6.94 9.40
CA THR A 49 2.73 5.77 8.56
C THR A 49 1.29 5.31 8.72
N MET A 50 0.69 4.90 7.62
CA MET A 50 -0.61 4.24 7.55
C MET A 50 -0.40 2.86 6.95
N THR A 51 -0.99 1.83 7.52
CA THR A 51 -0.96 0.46 6.97
C THR A 51 -2.37 0.02 6.64
N PHE A 52 -2.58 -0.40 5.39
CA PHE A 52 -3.80 -1.08 4.95
C PHE A 52 -3.71 -2.55 5.36
N ARG A 53 -4.74 -3.08 6.02
CA ARG A 53 -4.81 -4.49 6.40
C ARG A 53 -6.12 -5.15 6.00
N CYS A 54 -6.01 -6.39 5.54
CA CYS A 54 -7.10 -7.27 5.19
C CYS A 54 -7.15 -8.43 6.17
N ASP A 55 -8.34 -8.78 6.64
CA ASP A 55 -8.57 -10.00 7.40
C ASP A 55 -8.56 -11.21 6.45
N SER A 56 -8.03 -12.33 6.91
CA SER A 56 -7.87 -13.55 6.12
C SER A 56 -7.80 -14.77 7.03
N ASP A 57 -7.89 -15.97 6.47
CA ASP A 57 -7.64 -17.23 7.19
C ASP A 57 -6.23 -17.33 7.79
N TYR A 58 -5.31 -16.45 7.38
CA TYR A 58 -3.94 -16.35 7.88
C TYR A 58 -3.76 -15.23 8.91
N GLY A 59 -4.88 -14.64 9.37
CA GLY A 59 -4.94 -13.48 10.24
C GLY A 59 -4.91 -12.16 9.48
N LEU A 60 -4.69 -11.07 10.21
CA LEU A 60 -4.71 -9.72 9.67
C LEU A 60 -3.42 -9.40 8.88
N LEU A 61 -3.52 -9.40 7.56
CA LEU A 61 -2.40 -9.24 6.63
C LEU A 61 -2.27 -7.79 6.14
N PRO A 62 -1.09 -7.16 6.26
CA PRO A 62 -0.82 -5.87 5.63
C PRO A 62 -0.58 -6.06 4.13
N LEU A 63 -1.21 -5.24 3.28
CA LEU A 63 -1.01 -5.29 1.82
C LEU A 63 -0.08 -4.17 1.32
N PHE A 64 -0.23 -2.97 1.86
CA PHE A 64 0.69 -1.87 1.63
C PHE A 64 0.76 -0.92 2.84
N ARG A 65 1.81 -0.12 2.88
CA ARG A 65 1.96 1.00 3.81
C ARG A 65 2.20 2.28 3.06
N LEU A 66 1.65 3.37 3.56
CA LEU A 66 1.96 4.72 3.11
C LEU A 66 2.70 5.47 4.21
N SER A 67 3.62 6.33 3.81
CA SER A 67 4.24 7.30 4.68
C SER A 67 3.79 8.71 4.32
N SER A 68 3.74 9.60 5.32
CA SER A 68 3.29 10.99 5.12
C SER A 68 4.31 11.86 4.38
N ASN A 69 5.39 11.27 3.86
CA ASN A 69 6.37 11.89 2.97
C ASN A 69 6.30 11.32 1.54
N GLY A 70 5.13 10.80 1.14
CA GLY A 70 4.86 10.45 -0.25
C GLY A 70 5.51 9.15 -0.71
N LYS A 71 5.74 8.19 0.19
CA LYS A 71 6.26 6.87 -0.17
C LYS A 71 5.25 5.76 0.13
N ILE A 72 5.32 4.71 -0.68
CA ILE A 72 4.54 3.50 -0.54
C ILE A 72 5.48 2.31 -0.36
N ASN A 73 5.07 1.36 0.49
CA ASN A 73 5.76 0.10 0.67
C ASN A 73 4.78 -1.03 0.39
N LEU A 74 5.04 -1.79 -0.67
CA LEU A 74 4.27 -2.97 -1.05
C LEU A 74 4.73 -4.14 -0.19
N GLN A 75 3.82 -4.76 0.56
CA GLN A 75 4.16 -5.82 1.53
C GLN A 75 4.30 -7.20 0.84
N LEU A 76 4.91 -7.25 -0.35
CA LEU A 76 4.96 -8.45 -1.19
C LEU A 76 5.79 -9.56 -0.55
N ASN A 77 6.97 -9.24 -0.02
CA ASN A 77 7.85 -10.21 0.62
C ASN A 77 7.31 -10.65 1.97
N PHE A 78 6.63 -9.77 2.72
CA PHE A 78 5.86 -10.18 3.88
C PHE A 78 4.84 -11.27 3.50
N LEU A 79 4.09 -11.06 2.41
CA LEU A 79 3.10 -12.02 1.91
C LEU A 79 3.73 -13.30 1.36
N ARG A 80 4.90 -13.24 0.69
CA ARG A 80 5.68 -14.43 0.29
C ARG A 80 6.09 -15.29 1.46
N GLY A 81 6.44 -14.66 2.58
CA GLY A 81 6.76 -15.35 3.83
C GLY A 81 5.55 -16.04 4.49
N LYS A 82 4.34 -15.77 4.00
CA LYS A 82 3.11 -16.45 4.45
C LYS A 82 2.80 -17.63 3.54
N LYS A 83 2.21 -18.68 4.11
CA LYS A 83 1.77 -19.88 3.39
C LYS A 83 0.45 -19.65 2.64
N LEU A 84 0.35 -18.52 1.93
CA LEU A 84 -0.85 -18.16 1.16
C LEU A 84 -1.02 -19.12 -0.02
N HIS A 85 -2.25 -19.22 -0.50
CA HIS A 85 -2.50 -19.81 -1.81
C HIS A 85 -1.71 -19.06 -2.88
N LYS A 86 -0.79 -19.77 -3.55
CA LYS A 86 0.15 -19.20 -4.52
C LYS A 86 -0.54 -18.32 -5.59
N GLN A 87 -1.72 -18.73 -6.04
CA GLN A 87 -2.50 -18.01 -7.05
C GLN A 87 -2.95 -16.60 -6.63
N VAL A 88 -3.15 -16.34 -5.34
CA VAL A 88 -3.58 -15.02 -4.85
C VAL A 88 -2.44 -14.02 -4.98
N LEU A 89 -1.24 -14.42 -4.54
CA LEU A 89 -0.05 -13.60 -4.61
C LEU A 89 0.42 -13.40 -6.06
N ASP A 90 0.42 -14.47 -6.87
CA ASP A 90 0.83 -14.40 -8.28
C ASP A 90 -0.07 -13.45 -9.09
N ASP A 91 -1.40 -13.48 -8.89
CA ASP A 91 -2.34 -12.57 -9.58
C ASP A 91 -2.12 -11.11 -9.19
N MET A 92 -1.85 -10.85 -7.91
CA MET A 92 -1.53 -9.50 -7.44
C MET A 92 -0.21 -9.00 -8.03
N ILE A 93 0.83 -9.85 -8.04
CA ILE A 93 2.14 -9.52 -8.59
C ILE A 93 2.01 -9.18 -10.08
N ILE A 94 1.40 -10.05 -10.90
CA ILE A 94 1.25 -9.83 -12.35
C ILE A 94 0.56 -8.49 -12.64
N LYS A 95 -0.47 -8.13 -11.86
CA LYS A 95 -1.18 -6.86 -12.02
C LYS A 95 -0.32 -5.67 -11.64
N PHE A 96 0.46 -5.75 -10.56
CA PHE A 96 1.41 -4.69 -10.21
C PHE A 96 2.50 -4.55 -11.27
N GLU A 97 3.07 -5.65 -11.75
CA GLU A 97 4.10 -5.63 -12.79
C GLU A 97 3.58 -4.99 -14.07
N SER A 98 2.35 -5.34 -14.47
CA SER A 98 1.71 -4.72 -15.64
C SER A 98 1.35 -3.24 -15.44
N ASN A 99 1.02 -2.83 -14.22
CA ASN A 99 0.59 -1.45 -13.92
C ASN A 99 1.79 -0.49 -13.79
N PHE A 100 2.86 -0.97 -13.15
CA PHE A 100 4.06 -0.17 -12.84
C PHE A 100 5.20 -0.41 -13.82
N LEU A 101 5.05 -1.36 -14.75
CA LEU A 101 6.06 -1.75 -15.73
C LEU A 101 7.40 -2.13 -15.05
N ARG A 102 7.30 -2.88 -13.95
CA ARG A 102 8.42 -3.27 -13.10
C ARG A 102 8.30 -4.72 -12.69
N GLU A 103 9.42 -5.42 -12.59
CA GLU A 103 9.48 -6.81 -12.11
C GLU A 103 9.47 -6.84 -10.58
N TYR A 104 8.63 -7.72 -10.02
CA TYR A 104 8.52 -7.90 -8.58
C TYR A 104 8.98 -9.28 -8.13
N ASP A 105 9.56 -10.12 -8.97
CA ASP A 105 10.09 -11.44 -8.59
C ASP A 105 11.12 -11.37 -7.42
N PRO A 106 11.45 -12.50 -6.78
CA PRO A 106 12.35 -12.52 -5.63
C PRO A 106 13.77 -11.96 -5.88
N ASP A 107 14.25 -11.95 -7.12
CA ASP A 107 15.56 -11.40 -7.47
C ASP A 107 15.48 -9.88 -7.68
N SER A 108 14.42 -9.41 -8.35
CA SER A 108 14.18 -7.98 -8.65
C SER A 108 13.63 -7.18 -7.46
N TYR A 109 12.85 -7.81 -6.58
CA TYR A 109 12.28 -7.19 -5.37
C TYR A 109 12.47 -8.09 -4.13
N PRO A 110 13.72 -8.22 -3.63
CA PRO A 110 14.08 -9.18 -2.58
C PRO A 110 13.60 -8.78 -1.18
N SER A 111 13.21 -7.52 -0.97
CA SER A 111 12.73 -7.03 0.32
C SER A 111 11.74 -5.87 0.17
N ASP A 112 10.80 -5.78 1.12
CA ASP A 112 9.77 -4.75 1.15
C ASP A 112 10.37 -3.40 1.55
N SER A 113 10.41 -2.46 0.61
CA SER A 113 11.01 -1.14 0.77
C SER A 113 10.01 -0.02 0.52
N TYR A 114 10.26 1.15 1.10
CA TYR A 114 9.50 2.36 0.79
C TYR A 114 10.03 3.01 -0.49
N GLU A 115 9.15 3.23 -1.44
CA GLU A 115 9.44 3.77 -2.77
C GLU A 115 8.59 5.03 -2.99
N PRO A 116 9.10 6.07 -3.67
CA PRO A 116 8.32 7.25 -3.99
C PRO A 116 7.04 6.88 -4.74
N VAL A 117 5.91 7.44 -4.32
CA VAL A 117 4.61 7.20 -4.99
C VAL A 117 4.66 7.67 -6.44
N GLU A 118 5.35 8.78 -6.71
CA GLU A 118 5.54 9.34 -8.05
C GLU A 118 6.30 8.42 -9.02
N ASP A 119 7.14 7.51 -8.53
CA ASP A 119 7.86 6.54 -9.37
C ASP A 119 6.95 5.40 -9.84
N LEU A 120 5.84 5.15 -9.15
CA LEU A 120 4.91 4.05 -9.44
C LEU A 120 3.58 4.54 -10.02
N ILE A 121 3.06 5.66 -9.51
CA ILE A 121 1.72 6.18 -9.80
C ILE A 121 1.88 7.60 -10.35
N CYS A 122 2.08 7.69 -11.66
CA CYS A 122 2.17 8.95 -12.38
C CYS A 122 0.83 9.38 -12.99
N THR A 123 -0.13 8.46 -13.06
CA THR A 123 -1.44 8.69 -13.69
C THR A 123 -2.58 8.18 -12.81
N HIS A 124 -3.74 8.83 -12.92
CA HIS A 124 -4.94 8.39 -12.20
C HIS A 124 -5.37 6.97 -12.57
N ASN A 125 -5.15 6.55 -13.82
CA ASN A 125 -5.43 5.17 -14.25
C ASN A 125 -4.55 4.14 -13.52
N GLN A 126 -3.28 4.45 -13.26
CA GLN A 126 -2.40 3.59 -12.46
C GLN A 126 -2.87 3.51 -11.01
N LEU A 127 -3.34 4.62 -10.45
CA LEU A 127 -3.91 4.68 -9.11
C LEU A 127 -5.18 3.81 -8.99
N GLU A 128 -6.13 3.97 -9.91
CA GLU A 128 -7.35 3.14 -9.93
C GLU A 128 -7.02 1.65 -10.10
N THR A 129 -6.09 1.32 -11.00
CA THR A 129 -5.68 -0.07 -11.25
C THR A 129 -5.01 -0.67 -10.01
N PHE A 130 -4.20 0.11 -9.29
CA PHE A 130 -3.63 -0.30 -8.01
C PHE A 130 -4.72 -0.60 -6.98
N MET A 131 -5.68 0.33 -6.78
CA MET A 131 -6.78 0.16 -5.82
C MET A 131 -7.62 -1.08 -6.13
N ARG A 132 -8.02 -1.28 -7.40
CA ARG A 132 -8.76 -2.48 -7.84
C ARG A 132 -7.97 -3.78 -7.64
N THR A 133 -6.64 -3.73 -7.80
CA THR A 133 -5.77 -4.88 -7.54
C THR A 133 -5.76 -5.22 -6.05
N ILE A 134 -5.68 -4.22 -5.17
CA ILE A 134 -5.76 -4.41 -3.72
C ILE A 134 -7.13 -4.97 -3.29
N GLU A 135 -8.23 -4.46 -3.83
CA GLU A 135 -9.58 -4.98 -3.57
C GLU A 135 -9.72 -6.44 -4.02
N GLY A 136 -9.24 -6.74 -5.24
CA GLY A 136 -9.25 -8.11 -5.77
C GLY A 136 -8.43 -9.08 -4.93
N CYS A 137 -7.26 -8.65 -4.44
CA CYS A 137 -6.43 -9.42 -3.51
C CYS A 137 -7.16 -9.67 -2.18
N THR A 138 -7.74 -8.61 -1.59
CA THR A 138 -8.52 -8.66 -0.35
C THR A 138 -9.68 -9.65 -0.47
N TYR A 139 -10.43 -9.61 -1.58
CA TYR A 139 -11.52 -10.55 -1.84
C TYR A 139 -11.06 -12.01 -1.91
N ARG A 140 -9.92 -12.27 -2.55
CA ARG A 140 -9.37 -13.62 -2.67
C ARG A 140 -8.73 -14.15 -1.38
N LEU A 141 -8.22 -13.28 -0.50
CA LEU A 141 -7.65 -13.66 0.79
C LEU A 141 -8.71 -14.08 1.82
N LYS A 142 -9.98 -13.72 1.58
CA LYS A 142 -11.13 -14.07 2.44
C LYS A 142 -11.83 -15.38 2.02
N GLN A 143 -11.41 -16.00 0.92
CA GLN A 143 -11.96 -17.27 0.40
C GLN A 143 -11.08 -18.45 0.80
#